data_AF-A0AA90ZFZ9-F1
#
_entry.id   AF-A0AA90ZFZ9-F1
#
_cell.length_a   1.000
_cell.length_b   1.000
_cell.length_c   1.000
_cell.angle_alpha   90.00
_cell.angle_beta   90.00
_cell.angle_gamma   90.00
#
_symmetry.space_group_name_H-M   'P 1'
#
loop_
_entity.id
_entity.type
_entity.pdbx_description
1 polymer ?
#
loop_
_entity_poly.entity_id
_entity_poly.type
_entity_poly.pdbx_seq_one_letter_code
_entity_poly.pdbx_strand_id
1 'polypeptide(L)'
;MYVAVKGGEKAIENAHAWLAEERRGATDVAELSLAQIREQLSLAVNRVMAEGSLYDPDLAALAIKQARGDLIEAIFLVRAYRTTLPRFGCSNPVKTGDMACDRRISATFKDAPGGQVLGPTFDYTHRLLDFKLAAEGEVPKAPEGPVRLEPMPHITAFLKGEGIIQDEPARDDVPGDLTREPMEFPSTRPVRLQSLTRGDEGFVLGMAYSTQRGYARNHAFVGELRIGKVVVELDIPELGFAIDIGEVELTECETVNQFTGSKTEPPQFTRGYGLVFGQSERKSIAMALVDRALRWEELGEDNVGAPAQDEEFVLSHADNIQATGFLEHIKLPHYVDFQSELELVRKLRRKAEERMSEEAME
;
A
#
# COMPACT_ATOMS: atom_id res chain seq x y z
N MET A 1 38.85 18.03 -35.00
CA MET A 1 38.90 16.63 -34.54
C MET A 1 38.32 16.62 -33.13
N TYR A 2 37.22 15.92 -32.89
CA TYR A 2 36.66 15.74 -31.55
C TYR A 2 37.27 14.50 -30.92
N VAL A 3 37.70 14.59 -29.67
CA VAL A 3 38.23 13.46 -28.89
C VAL A 3 37.25 13.18 -27.76
N ALA A 4 36.78 11.93 -27.66
CA ALA A 4 35.94 11.52 -26.55
C ALA A 4 36.77 11.46 -25.27
N VAL A 5 36.27 12.09 -24.21
CA VAL A 5 36.87 12.06 -22.87
C VAL A 5 35.88 11.43 -21.89
N LYS A 6 36.38 10.75 -20.86
CA LYS A 6 35.54 10.22 -19.78
C LYS A 6 35.08 11.38 -18.88
N GLY A 7 33.78 11.45 -18.61
CA GLY A 7 33.21 12.49 -17.73
C GLY A 7 31.99 12.08 -16.89
N GLY A 8 31.35 10.94 -17.21
CA GLY A 8 30.12 10.49 -16.54
C GLY A 8 30.28 10.22 -15.05
N GLU A 9 31.31 9.46 -14.67
CA GLU A 9 31.58 9.08 -13.26
C GLU A 9 31.76 10.31 -12.36
N LYS A 10 32.66 11.22 -12.73
CA LYS A 10 32.90 12.47 -11.99
C LYS A 10 31.64 13.34 -11.90
N ALA A 11 30.83 13.39 -12.96
CA ALA A 11 29.59 14.14 -12.95
C ALA A 11 28.58 13.54 -11.95
N ILE A 12 28.46 12.21 -11.90
CA ILE A 12 27.60 11.49 -10.95
C ILE A 12 28.07 11.71 -9.51
N GLU A 13 29.38 11.59 -9.24
CA GLU A 13 29.94 11.82 -7.90
C GLU A 13 29.64 13.24 -7.40
N ASN A 14 29.86 14.26 -8.23
CA ASN A 14 29.56 15.64 -7.89
C ASN A 14 28.06 15.85 -7.64
N ALA A 15 27.19 15.23 -8.45
CA ALA A 15 25.74 15.30 -8.26
C ALA A 15 25.32 14.66 -6.92
N HIS A 16 25.90 13.52 -6.55
CA HIS A 16 25.62 12.86 -5.27
C HIS A 16 26.15 13.66 -4.07
N ALA A 17 27.34 14.27 -4.19
CA ALA A 17 27.88 15.15 -3.16
C ALA A 17 26.97 16.36 -2.92
N TRP A 18 26.51 17.01 -4.00
CA TRP A 18 25.56 18.10 -3.90
C TRP A 18 24.21 17.64 -3.34
N LEU A 19 23.68 16.48 -3.76
CA LEU A 19 22.46 15.92 -3.19
C LEU A 19 22.59 15.67 -1.67
N ALA A 20 23.77 15.26 -1.19
CA ALA A 20 24.02 15.07 0.24
C ALA A 20 24.03 16.40 1.01
N GLU A 21 24.60 17.46 0.42
CA GLU A 21 24.54 18.83 0.97
C GLU A 21 23.09 19.34 1.03
N GLU A 22 22.34 19.18 -0.05
CA GLU A 22 20.92 19.55 -0.15
C GLU A 22 20.01 18.74 0.79
N ARG A 23 20.38 17.48 1.09
CA ARG A 23 19.72 16.68 2.13
C ARG A 23 20.00 17.22 3.51
N ARG A 24 21.23 17.67 3.79
CA ARG A 24 21.59 18.24 5.10
C ARG A 24 20.91 19.58 5.33
N GLY A 25 20.80 20.42 4.30
CA GLY A 25 20.26 21.77 4.42
C GLY A 25 21.14 22.68 5.29
N ALA A 26 20.55 23.77 5.80
CA ALA A 26 21.26 24.76 6.60
C ALA A 26 21.80 24.16 7.92
N THR A 27 23.08 24.40 8.22
CA THR A 27 23.79 23.75 9.34
C THR A 27 23.53 24.37 10.70
N ASP A 28 22.93 25.55 10.73
CA ASP A 28 22.37 26.21 11.91
C ASP A 28 21.02 25.60 12.34
N VAL A 29 20.35 24.86 11.46
CA VAL A 29 19.21 24.00 11.78
C VAL A 29 19.71 22.63 12.26
N ALA A 30 19.16 22.16 13.37
CA ALA A 30 19.46 20.84 13.91
C ALA A 30 19.16 19.74 12.88
N GLU A 31 20.06 18.77 12.75
CA GLU A 31 19.86 17.64 11.85
C GLU A 31 18.75 16.73 12.37
N LEU A 32 17.87 16.26 11.47
CA LEU A 32 16.86 15.27 11.81
C LEU A 32 17.50 13.97 12.32
N SER A 33 17.15 13.59 13.55
CA SER A 33 17.49 12.28 14.11
C SER A 33 16.51 11.20 13.62
N LEU A 34 16.94 9.94 13.62
CA LEU A 34 16.05 8.83 13.29
C LEU A 34 14.89 8.71 14.29
N ALA A 35 15.15 8.95 15.58
CA ALA A 35 14.13 8.95 16.62
C ALA A 35 13.04 10.01 16.36
N GLN A 36 13.40 11.22 15.92
CA GLN A 36 12.39 12.24 15.57
C GLN A 36 11.49 11.76 14.43
N ILE A 37 12.06 11.18 13.37
CA ILE A 37 11.28 10.68 12.23
C ILE A 37 10.38 9.51 12.66
N ARG A 38 10.95 8.54 13.39
CA ARG A 38 10.24 7.36 13.88
C ARG A 38 9.06 7.71 14.78
N GLU A 39 9.27 8.57 15.76
CA GLU A 39 8.27 8.88 16.80
C GLU A 39 7.26 9.94 16.35
N GLN A 40 7.68 10.94 15.56
CA GLN A 40 6.85 12.12 15.25
C GLN A 40 6.24 12.10 13.85
N LEU A 41 6.84 11.35 12.92
CA LEU A 41 6.34 11.17 11.55
C LEU A 41 5.90 9.71 11.32
N SER A 42 5.36 9.08 12.34
CA SER A 42 5.04 7.65 12.37
C SER A 42 4.13 7.20 11.21
N LEU A 43 3.17 8.01 10.77
CA LEU A 43 2.32 7.66 9.62
C LEU A 43 3.10 7.56 8.30
N ALA A 44 4.16 8.36 8.12
CA ALA A 44 5.04 8.23 6.96
C ALA A 44 5.89 6.96 7.05
N VAL A 45 6.38 6.64 8.25
CA VAL A 45 7.10 5.39 8.55
C VAL A 45 6.21 4.18 8.28
N ASN A 46 4.95 4.20 8.72
CA ASN A 46 3.97 3.15 8.48
C ASN A 46 3.74 2.90 6.98
N ARG A 47 3.59 3.97 6.19
CA ARG A 47 3.46 3.85 4.74
C ARG A 47 4.70 3.21 4.11
N VAL A 48 5.89 3.66 4.51
CA VAL A 48 7.17 3.11 4.01
C VAL A 48 7.33 1.64 4.40
N MET A 49 6.94 1.22 5.59
CA MET A 49 6.97 -0.19 5.99
C MET A 49 5.98 -1.04 5.19
N ALA A 50 4.73 -0.56 5.05
CA ALA A 50 3.66 -1.27 4.34
C ALA A 50 4.00 -1.47 2.86
N GLU A 51 4.29 -0.38 2.15
CA GLU A 51 4.64 -0.41 0.73
C GLU A 51 6.07 -0.93 0.54
N GLY A 52 7.00 -0.78 1.47
CA GLY A 52 8.35 -1.39 1.41
C GLY A 52 8.36 -2.89 1.65
N SER A 53 7.30 -3.46 2.24
CA SER A 53 7.19 -4.88 2.63
C SER A 53 8.24 -5.34 3.64
N LEU A 54 8.61 -4.45 4.57
CA LEU A 54 9.53 -4.75 5.66
C LEU A 54 9.06 -4.00 6.91
N TYR A 55 8.72 -4.76 7.96
CA TYR A 55 8.35 -4.19 9.25
C TYR A 55 9.61 -3.92 10.07
N ASP A 56 10.13 -2.70 9.95
CA ASP A 56 11.24 -2.19 10.75
C ASP A 56 11.15 -0.64 10.79
N PRO A 57 10.65 -0.05 11.90
CA PRO A 57 10.47 1.39 12.00
C PRO A 57 11.78 2.19 11.90
N ASP A 58 12.91 1.63 12.33
CA ASP A 58 14.21 2.30 12.31
C ASP A 58 14.77 2.35 10.88
N LEU A 59 14.68 1.26 10.12
CA LEU A 59 15.06 1.22 8.72
C LEU A 59 14.16 2.10 7.86
N ALA A 60 12.84 2.11 8.12
CA ALA A 60 11.93 3.00 7.42
C ALA A 60 12.23 4.48 7.73
N ALA A 61 12.51 4.84 8.98
CA ALA A 61 12.95 6.19 9.35
C ALA A 61 14.28 6.57 8.68
N LEU A 62 15.24 5.65 8.60
CA LEU A 62 16.50 5.84 7.90
C LEU A 62 16.29 6.09 6.40
N ALA A 63 15.43 5.30 5.76
CA ALA A 63 15.09 5.44 4.35
C ALA A 63 14.43 6.80 4.06
N ILE A 64 13.49 7.23 4.91
CA ILE A 64 12.85 8.56 4.82
C ILE A 64 13.89 9.67 4.94
N LYS A 65 14.81 9.57 5.91
CA LYS A 65 15.92 10.53 6.08
C LYS A 65 16.80 10.58 4.83
N GLN A 66 17.20 9.41 4.32
CA GLN A 66 18.06 9.28 3.15
C GLN A 66 17.40 9.86 1.90
N ALA A 67 16.10 9.63 1.72
CA ALA A 67 15.28 10.09 0.61
C ALA A 67 14.78 11.54 0.75
N ARG A 68 15.22 12.29 1.78
CA ARG A 68 14.78 13.69 2.03
C ARG A 68 13.26 13.83 2.19
N GLY A 69 12.59 12.80 2.70
CA GLY A 69 11.14 12.76 2.84
C GLY A 69 10.36 12.32 1.61
N ASP A 70 11.02 12.01 0.48
CA ASP A 70 10.36 11.33 -0.64
C ASP A 70 10.03 9.89 -0.24
N LEU A 71 8.73 9.61 -0.09
CA LEU A 71 8.27 8.31 0.38
C LEU A 71 8.41 7.22 -0.69
N ILE A 72 8.30 7.54 -1.98
CA ILE A 72 8.44 6.54 -3.05
C ILE A 72 9.90 6.07 -3.12
N GLU A 73 10.84 7.01 -3.04
CA GLU A 73 12.27 6.67 -2.96
C GLU A 73 12.61 5.92 -1.66
N ALA A 74 12.04 6.33 -0.52
CA ALA A 74 12.21 5.61 0.75
C ALA A 74 11.67 4.17 0.68
N ILE A 75 10.49 3.96 0.08
CA ILE A 75 9.92 2.63 -0.18
C ILE A 75 10.85 1.80 -1.05
N PHE A 76 11.41 2.39 -2.10
CA PHE A 76 12.35 1.71 -2.98
C PHE A 76 13.63 1.30 -2.25
N LEU A 77 14.21 2.18 -1.42
CA LEU A 77 15.37 1.88 -0.58
C LEU A 77 15.11 0.69 0.36
N VAL A 78 13.97 0.70 1.06
CA VAL A 78 13.58 -0.41 1.97
C VAL A 78 13.39 -1.71 1.19
N ARG A 79 12.72 -1.66 0.05
CA ARG A 79 12.48 -2.84 -0.78
C ARG A 79 13.78 -3.40 -1.37
N ALA A 80 14.69 -2.52 -1.79
CA ALA A 80 16.01 -2.90 -2.28
C ALA A 80 16.82 -3.54 -1.14
N TYR A 81 16.84 -2.95 0.06
CA TYR A 81 17.51 -3.51 1.23
C TYR A 81 16.98 -4.90 1.59
N ARG A 82 15.65 -5.11 1.53
CA ARG A 82 15.02 -6.41 1.76
C ARG A 82 15.59 -7.52 0.87
N THR A 83 16.02 -7.22 -0.36
CA THR A 83 16.62 -8.24 -1.25
C THR A 83 18.00 -8.72 -0.79
N THR A 84 18.66 -7.95 0.09
CA THR A 84 19.96 -8.30 0.68
C THR A 84 19.84 -9.18 1.93
N LEU A 85 18.63 -9.31 2.48
CA LEU A 85 18.38 -10.03 3.73
C LEU A 85 18.10 -11.52 3.47
N PRO A 86 18.66 -12.44 4.29
CA PRO A 86 18.29 -13.84 4.22
C PRO A 86 16.86 -14.05 4.74
N ARG A 87 16.14 -14.99 4.13
CA ARG A 87 14.83 -15.46 4.63
C ARG A 87 15.05 -16.64 5.57
N PHE A 88 14.88 -16.41 6.88
CA PHE A 88 15.03 -17.47 7.89
C PHE A 88 13.83 -18.42 7.97
N GLY A 89 12.64 -17.98 7.59
CA GLY A 89 11.42 -18.80 7.65
C GLY A 89 10.16 -18.03 7.25
N CYS A 90 9.01 -18.62 7.57
CA CYS A 90 7.68 -18.00 7.46
C CYS A 90 7.04 -18.05 8.84
N SER A 91 6.44 -16.94 9.29
CA SER A 91 5.65 -16.98 10.52
C SER A 91 4.42 -17.88 10.34
N ASN A 92 3.86 -18.31 11.46
CA ASN A 92 2.49 -18.77 11.48
C ASN A 92 1.53 -17.63 11.08
N PRO A 93 0.33 -17.94 10.56
CA PRO A 93 -0.67 -16.92 10.28
C PRO A 93 -0.96 -16.09 11.52
N VAL A 94 -0.89 -14.77 11.39
CA VAL A 94 -1.17 -13.85 12.51
C VAL A 94 -2.63 -13.96 12.94
N LYS A 95 -2.87 -13.97 14.25
CA LYS A 95 -4.21 -14.09 14.84
C LYS A 95 -4.79 -12.71 15.17
N THR A 96 -5.34 -12.01 14.17
CA THR A 96 -5.92 -10.66 14.37
C THR A 96 -7.12 -10.64 15.31
N GLY A 97 -7.72 -11.80 15.61
CA GLY A 97 -8.75 -11.97 16.63
C GLY A 97 -8.23 -11.72 18.06
N ASP A 98 -6.94 -11.94 18.28
CA ASP A 98 -6.25 -11.75 19.56
C ASP A 98 -5.49 -10.41 19.62
N MET A 99 -5.76 -9.50 18.67
CA MET A 99 -5.10 -8.20 18.58
C MET A 99 -5.31 -7.37 19.85
N ALA A 100 -4.22 -6.84 20.40
CA ALA A 100 -4.26 -5.81 21.43
C ALA A 100 -4.64 -4.48 20.78
N CYS A 101 -5.94 -4.25 20.63
CA CYS A 101 -6.48 -3.11 19.88
C CYS A 101 -6.31 -1.77 20.61
N ASP A 102 -5.61 -0.84 19.97
CA ASP A 102 -5.58 0.59 20.33
C ASP A 102 -6.76 1.34 19.70
N ARG A 103 -7.27 0.84 18.57
CA ARG A 103 -8.44 1.36 17.86
C ARG A 103 -9.27 0.21 17.30
N ARG A 104 -10.59 0.34 17.39
CA ARG A 104 -11.58 -0.61 16.86
C ARG A 104 -12.90 0.10 16.62
N ILE A 105 -13.32 0.19 15.37
CA ILE A 105 -14.60 0.80 15.01
C ILE A 105 -15.43 -0.08 14.06
N SER A 106 -16.74 0.17 14.07
CA SER A 106 -17.70 -0.43 13.13
C SER A 106 -18.73 0.57 12.68
N ALA A 107 -19.01 0.57 11.37
CA ALA A 107 -20.10 1.34 10.80
C ALA A 107 -21.41 0.53 10.69
N THR A 108 -21.38 -0.77 10.98
CA THR A 108 -22.54 -1.68 10.80
C THR A 108 -23.28 -1.96 12.11
N PHE A 109 -22.64 -1.75 13.26
CA PHE A 109 -23.25 -1.88 14.58
C PHE A 109 -23.02 -0.63 15.40
N LYS A 110 -24.08 -0.16 16.09
CA LYS A 110 -23.95 0.95 17.05
C LYS A 110 -23.03 0.55 18.20
N ASP A 111 -23.32 -0.61 18.80
CA ASP A 111 -22.57 -1.21 19.91
C ASP A 111 -22.25 -2.67 19.55
N ALA A 112 -21.05 -3.12 19.93
CA ALA A 112 -20.58 -4.50 19.76
C ALA A 112 -19.81 -4.92 21.03
N PRO A 113 -19.65 -6.22 21.32
CA PRO A 113 -18.76 -6.68 22.39
C PRO A 113 -17.36 -6.06 22.25
N GLY A 114 -16.79 -5.59 23.37
CA GLY A 114 -15.56 -4.77 23.40
C GLY A 114 -15.75 -3.26 23.11
N GLY A 115 -16.94 -2.87 22.64
CA GLY A 115 -17.34 -1.50 22.34
C GLY A 115 -16.66 -0.89 21.12
N GLN A 116 -17.00 0.37 20.86
CA GLN A 116 -16.31 1.22 19.89
C GLN A 116 -15.10 1.88 20.60
N VAL A 117 -13.90 1.72 20.04
CA VAL A 117 -12.63 2.28 20.54
C VAL A 117 -12.10 3.22 19.46
N LEU A 118 -12.20 4.53 19.66
CA LEU A 118 -11.74 5.48 18.64
C LEU A 118 -10.21 5.53 18.53
N GLY A 119 -9.47 5.27 19.60
CA GLY A 119 -8.00 5.33 19.59
C GLY A 119 -7.43 6.68 19.12
N PRO A 120 -6.11 6.76 18.83
CA PRO A 120 -5.49 7.92 18.21
C PRO A 120 -5.98 8.08 16.77
N THR A 121 -6.68 9.18 16.46
CA THR A 121 -7.25 9.38 15.12
C THR A 121 -7.36 10.85 14.73
N PHE A 122 -7.27 11.13 13.43
CA PHE A 122 -7.63 12.42 12.84
C PHE A 122 -9.12 12.55 12.54
N ASP A 123 -9.90 11.48 12.72
CA ASP A 123 -11.35 11.55 12.60
C ASP A 123 -11.92 12.58 13.57
N TYR A 124 -12.97 13.27 13.15
CA TYR A 124 -13.66 14.32 13.92
C TYR A 124 -12.85 15.60 14.23
N THR A 125 -11.58 15.67 13.82
CA THR A 125 -10.79 16.91 13.93
C THR A 125 -11.27 18.00 12.95
N HIS A 126 -11.10 19.27 13.29
CA HIS A 126 -11.26 20.36 12.33
C HIS A 126 -9.95 20.53 11.55
N ARG A 127 -10.02 20.54 10.20
CA ARG A 127 -8.84 20.57 9.32
C ARG A 127 -8.33 22.01 9.16
N LEU A 128 -7.85 22.57 10.26
CA LEU A 128 -7.24 23.89 10.36
C LEU A 128 -5.76 23.72 10.70
N LEU A 129 -4.88 24.52 10.09
CA LEU A 129 -3.47 24.54 10.45
C LEU A 129 -3.32 24.99 11.91
N ASP A 130 -2.68 24.16 12.73
CA ASP A 130 -2.39 24.50 14.13
C ASP A 130 -1.06 25.25 14.24
N PHE A 131 -1.13 26.58 14.20
CA PHE A 131 0.04 27.45 14.33
C PHE A 131 0.75 27.33 15.69
N LYS A 132 0.14 26.70 16.70
CA LYS A 132 0.82 26.46 17.98
C LYS A 132 1.97 25.48 17.84
N LEU A 133 1.91 24.55 16.88
CA LEU A 133 2.99 23.59 16.59
C LEU A 133 4.24 24.25 15.99
N ALA A 134 4.15 25.50 15.54
CA ALA A 134 5.32 26.29 15.12
C ALA A 134 6.10 26.86 16.31
N ALA A 135 5.53 26.82 17.53
CA ALA A 135 6.21 27.15 18.77
C ALA A 135 6.60 25.86 19.51
N GLU A 136 7.71 25.89 20.23
CA GLU A 136 8.08 24.80 21.14
C GLU A 136 7.11 24.80 22.33
N GLY A 137 6.53 23.64 22.64
CA GLY A 137 5.57 23.50 23.73
C GLY A 137 5.42 22.06 24.19
N GLU A 138 5.10 21.89 25.48
CA GLU A 138 4.81 20.58 26.05
C GLU A 138 3.37 20.16 25.76
N VAL A 139 3.18 18.89 25.38
CA VAL A 139 1.85 18.28 25.22
C VAL A 139 1.44 17.65 26.56
N PRO A 140 0.28 18.00 27.13
CA PRO A 140 -0.18 17.38 28.37
C PRO A 140 -0.43 15.88 28.15
N LYS A 141 -0.09 15.07 29.14
CA LYS A 141 -0.37 13.62 29.11
C LYS A 141 -1.88 13.39 28.98
N ALA A 142 -2.27 12.51 28.06
CA ALA A 142 -3.66 12.11 27.91
C ALA A 142 -4.18 11.43 29.19
N PRO A 143 -5.44 11.65 29.59
CA PRO A 143 -6.05 10.94 30.70
C PRO A 143 -6.05 9.42 30.47
N GLU A 144 -5.75 8.65 31.51
CA GLU A 144 -5.78 7.19 31.46
C GLU A 144 -7.16 6.66 31.86
N GLY A 145 -7.65 5.68 31.09
CA GLY A 145 -8.88 4.94 31.39
C GLY A 145 -8.59 3.58 32.04
N PRO A 146 -9.63 2.86 32.48
CA PRO A 146 -9.47 1.49 32.96
C PRO A 146 -8.99 0.58 31.82
N VAL A 147 -8.13 -0.40 32.16
CA VAL A 147 -7.68 -1.42 31.22
C VAL A 147 -8.88 -2.25 30.76
N ARG A 148 -9.04 -2.41 29.44
CA ARG A 148 -10.07 -3.26 28.85
C ARG A 148 -9.51 -4.67 28.70
N LEU A 149 -10.15 -5.63 29.37
CA LEU A 149 -9.80 -7.06 29.31
C LEU A 149 -10.88 -7.90 28.62
N GLU A 150 -11.95 -7.25 28.16
CA GLU A 150 -13.06 -7.92 27.49
C GLU A 150 -12.60 -8.42 26.11
N PRO A 151 -13.02 -9.64 25.70
CA PRO A 151 -12.75 -10.12 24.35
C PRO A 151 -13.30 -9.17 23.28
N MET A 152 -12.52 -8.96 22.22
CA MET A 152 -12.91 -8.16 21.05
C MET A 152 -13.10 -9.05 19.81
N PRO A 153 -14.14 -9.91 19.79
CA PRO A 153 -14.38 -10.77 18.64
C PRO A 153 -14.63 -9.94 17.37
N HIS A 154 -14.29 -10.51 16.22
CA HIS A 154 -14.64 -9.93 14.92
C HIS A 154 -16.13 -9.71 14.80
N ILE A 155 -16.51 -8.54 14.30
CA ILE A 155 -17.92 -8.16 14.12
C ILE A 155 -18.56 -9.02 13.05
N THR A 156 -17.78 -9.40 12.04
CA THR A 156 -18.20 -10.34 11.00
C THR A 156 -18.54 -11.73 11.57
N ALA A 157 -18.04 -12.10 12.75
CA ALA A 157 -18.39 -13.36 13.41
C ALA A 157 -19.85 -13.42 13.84
N PHE A 158 -20.47 -12.29 14.20
CA PHE A 158 -21.91 -12.23 14.52
C PHE A 158 -22.76 -12.50 13.28
N LEU A 159 -22.41 -11.84 12.17
CA LEU A 159 -23.07 -12.04 10.87
C LEU A 159 -22.89 -13.49 10.36
N LYS A 160 -21.72 -14.07 10.59
CA LYS A 160 -21.44 -15.47 10.27
C LYS A 160 -22.27 -16.44 11.09
N GLY A 161 -22.46 -16.18 12.39
CA GLY A 161 -23.30 -16.98 13.26
C GLY A 161 -24.77 -17.06 12.83
N GLU A 162 -25.24 -16.05 12.08
CA GLU A 162 -26.59 -15.99 11.49
C GLU A 162 -26.65 -16.53 10.05
N GLY A 163 -25.50 -16.88 9.44
CA GLY A 163 -25.43 -17.35 8.06
C GLY A 163 -25.75 -16.28 7.01
N ILE A 164 -25.55 -15.00 7.34
CA ILE A 164 -25.90 -13.86 6.46
C ILE A 164 -24.69 -13.16 5.84
N ILE A 165 -23.48 -13.69 6.03
CA ILE A 165 -22.25 -13.22 5.38
C ILE A 165 -21.46 -14.42 4.84
N GLN A 166 -20.80 -14.22 3.70
CA GLN A 166 -19.91 -15.18 3.08
C GLN A 166 -18.85 -15.70 4.06
N ASP A 167 -18.72 -17.03 4.09
CA ASP A 167 -17.68 -17.74 4.83
C ASP A 167 -16.30 -17.62 4.18
N GLU A 168 -15.27 -17.49 5.03
CA GLU A 168 -13.86 -17.62 4.65
C GLU A 168 -13.34 -18.88 5.36
N PRO A 169 -13.37 -20.05 4.71
CA PRO A 169 -12.86 -21.28 5.31
C PRO A 169 -11.34 -21.18 5.47
N ALA A 170 -10.85 -21.61 6.62
CA ALA A 170 -9.42 -21.82 6.81
C ALA A 170 -8.94 -22.85 5.78
N ARG A 171 -7.78 -22.58 5.21
CA ARG A 171 -7.12 -23.50 4.29
C ARG A 171 -5.67 -23.68 4.69
N ASP A 172 -5.18 -24.90 4.49
CA ASP A 172 -3.79 -25.27 4.79
C ASP A 172 -2.87 -25.15 3.56
N ASP A 173 -3.37 -24.64 2.44
CA ASP A 173 -2.55 -24.43 1.25
C ASP A 173 -1.55 -23.29 1.47
N VAL A 174 -0.32 -23.52 1.00
CA VAL A 174 0.72 -22.50 1.00
C VAL A 174 0.33 -21.43 -0.03
N PRO A 175 0.16 -20.16 0.36
CA PRO A 175 -0.20 -19.11 -0.59
C PRO A 175 0.94 -18.87 -1.58
N GLY A 176 0.58 -18.50 -2.81
CA GLY A 176 1.56 -18.04 -3.81
C GLY A 176 2.37 -16.85 -3.29
N ASP A 177 3.63 -16.74 -3.74
CA ASP A 177 4.56 -15.72 -3.28
C ASP A 177 5.09 -14.88 -4.45
N LEU A 178 4.49 -13.69 -4.63
CA LEU A 178 4.86 -12.69 -5.64
C LEU A 178 6.33 -12.24 -5.55
N THR A 179 7.01 -12.49 -4.42
CA THR A 179 8.43 -12.17 -4.26
C THR A 179 9.37 -13.26 -4.74
N ARG A 180 8.83 -14.43 -5.13
CA ARG A 180 9.57 -15.58 -5.63
C ARG A 180 9.15 -15.97 -7.04
N GLU A 181 7.87 -15.82 -7.35
CA GLU A 181 7.28 -16.19 -8.63
C GLU A 181 6.65 -14.96 -9.30
N PRO A 182 6.84 -14.76 -10.61
CA PRO A 182 6.19 -13.67 -11.33
C PRO A 182 4.67 -13.85 -11.32
N MET A 183 3.95 -12.74 -11.36
CA MET A 183 2.49 -12.77 -11.41
C MET A 183 1.99 -13.28 -12.77
N GLU A 184 0.99 -14.17 -12.74
CA GLU A 184 0.22 -14.61 -13.90
C GLU A 184 -1.25 -14.25 -13.72
N PHE A 185 -1.96 -14.05 -14.83
CA PHE A 185 -3.39 -13.71 -14.85
C PHE A 185 -4.23 -14.83 -15.49
N PRO A 186 -5.40 -15.17 -14.92
CA PRO A 186 -5.94 -14.64 -13.66
C PRO A 186 -5.14 -15.11 -12.44
N SER A 187 -4.98 -14.24 -11.46
CA SER A 187 -4.22 -14.50 -10.24
C SER A 187 -5.12 -14.99 -9.11
N THR A 188 -4.53 -15.65 -8.13
CA THR A 188 -5.26 -16.13 -6.95
C THR A 188 -5.46 -15.01 -5.94
N ARG A 189 -6.57 -15.03 -5.19
CA ARG A 189 -6.85 -14.01 -4.16
C ARG A 189 -5.68 -13.74 -3.18
N PRO A 190 -4.94 -14.76 -2.68
CA PRO A 190 -3.75 -14.51 -1.85
C PRO A 190 -2.70 -13.64 -2.54
N VAL A 191 -2.40 -13.90 -3.81
CA VAL A 191 -1.43 -13.12 -4.60
C VAL A 191 -1.96 -11.71 -4.90
N ARG A 192 -3.27 -11.57 -5.19
CA ARG A 192 -3.90 -10.25 -5.35
C ARG A 192 -3.79 -9.42 -4.06
N LEU A 193 -4.10 -9.99 -2.90
CA LEU A 193 -3.97 -9.33 -1.60
C LEU A 193 -2.50 -8.97 -1.28
N GLN A 194 -1.55 -9.86 -1.60
CA GLN A 194 -0.11 -9.57 -1.45
C GLN A 194 0.30 -8.37 -2.31
N SER A 195 -0.17 -8.31 -3.56
CA SER A 195 0.07 -7.18 -4.48
C SER A 195 -0.57 -5.88 -3.98
N LEU A 196 -1.83 -5.90 -3.56
CA LEU A 196 -2.53 -4.71 -3.03
C LEU A 196 -1.87 -4.18 -1.76
N THR A 197 -1.39 -5.06 -0.87
CA THR A 197 -0.62 -4.66 0.33
C THR A 197 0.61 -3.85 -0.07
N ARG A 198 1.30 -4.29 -1.14
CA ARG A 198 2.52 -3.68 -1.70
C ARG A 198 2.27 -2.46 -2.59
N GLY A 199 1.05 -2.28 -3.07
CA GLY A 199 0.69 -1.25 -4.04
C GLY A 199 0.73 0.17 -3.48
N ASP A 200 0.82 1.15 -4.36
CA ASP A 200 0.76 2.56 -4.03
C ASP A 200 -0.58 2.92 -3.38
N GLU A 201 -0.53 3.56 -2.22
CA GLU A 201 -1.72 3.95 -1.49
C GLU A 201 -2.64 4.90 -2.26
N GLY A 202 -2.08 5.82 -3.05
CA GLY A 202 -2.85 6.76 -3.87
C GLY A 202 -3.57 6.06 -5.02
N PHE A 203 -2.89 5.16 -5.73
CA PHE A 203 -3.47 4.35 -6.81
C PHE A 203 -4.60 3.46 -6.30
N VAL A 204 -4.35 2.68 -5.24
CA VAL A 204 -5.36 1.76 -4.67
C VAL A 204 -6.55 2.55 -4.12
N LEU A 205 -6.32 3.70 -3.49
CA LEU A 205 -7.38 4.63 -3.07
C LEU A 205 -8.20 5.13 -4.26
N GLY A 206 -7.56 5.49 -5.38
CA GLY A 206 -8.24 5.93 -6.59
C GLY A 206 -9.15 4.85 -7.18
N MET A 207 -8.66 3.61 -7.25
CA MET A 207 -9.46 2.45 -7.66
C MET A 207 -10.65 2.22 -6.72
N ALA A 208 -10.41 2.19 -5.41
CA ALA A 208 -11.46 2.04 -4.41
C ALA A 208 -12.52 3.15 -4.52
N TYR A 209 -12.10 4.41 -4.62
CA TYR A 209 -13.00 5.55 -4.76
C TYR A 209 -13.84 5.49 -6.05
N SER A 210 -13.28 4.97 -7.15
CA SER A 210 -14.04 4.78 -8.39
C SER A 210 -15.24 3.82 -8.20
N THR A 211 -15.08 2.76 -7.41
CA THR A 211 -16.18 1.83 -7.08
C THR A 211 -17.29 2.49 -6.28
N GLN A 212 -16.94 3.36 -5.34
CA GLN A 212 -17.89 4.14 -4.55
C GLN A 212 -18.66 5.15 -5.42
N ARG A 213 -18.03 5.61 -6.51
CA ARG A 213 -18.61 6.53 -7.49
C ARG A 213 -19.46 5.84 -8.57
N GLY A 214 -19.54 4.50 -8.55
CA GLY A 214 -20.43 3.72 -9.42
C GLY A 214 -19.74 2.85 -10.47
N TYR A 215 -18.41 2.93 -10.60
CA TYR A 215 -17.64 2.08 -11.52
C TYR A 215 -17.43 0.70 -10.87
N ALA A 216 -18.28 -0.28 -11.21
CA ALA A 216 -18.41 -1.56 -10.50
C ALA A 216 -18.83 -1.39 -9.03
N ARG A 217 -20.03 -0.86 -8.84
CA ARG A 217 -20.59 -0.56 -7.53
C ARG A 217 -20.82 -1.83 -6.70
N ASN A 218 -20.16 -1.92 -5.55
CA ASN A 218 -20.26 -3.05 -4.61
C ASN A 218 -20.89 -2.70 -3.24
N HIS A 219 -21.42 -1.47 -3.07
CA HIS A 219 -22.06 -0.92 -1.84
C HIS A 219 -21.41 -1.43 -0.53
N ALA A 220 -20.22 -0.91 -0.24
CA ALA A 220 -19.45 -1.32 0.91
C ALA A 220 -19.83 -0.57 2.20
N PHE A 221 -19.86 -1.30 3.30
CA PHE A 221 -19.85 -0.78 4.67
C PHE A 221 -18.57 -1.25 5.36
N VAL A 222 -17.98 -0.41 6.21
CA VAL A 222 -16.90 -0.85 7.11
C VAL A 222 -17.53 -1.73 8.19
N GLY A 223 -17.44 -3.04 8.01
CA GLY A 223 -17.89 -4.02 8.98
C GLY A 223 -17.09 -3.89 10.26
N GLU A 224 -15.77 -3.85 10.10
CA GLU A 224 -14.83 -3.58 11.18
C GLU A 224 -13.53 -2.98 10.67
N LEU A 225 -12.97 -2.05 11.43
CA LEU A 225 -11.62 -1.54 11.27
C LEU A 225 -10.94 -1.60 12.63
N ARG A 226 -9.83 -2.32 12.74
CA ARG A 226 -9.06 -2.44 13.99
C ARG A 226 -7.59 -2.19 13.77
N ILE A 227 -6.95 -1.58 14.76
CA ILE A 227 -5.53 -1.26 14.78
C ILE A 227 -4.98 -1.67 16.13
N GLY A 228 -3.86 -2.38 16.12
CA GLY A 228 -3.22 -2.80 17.34
C GLY A 228 -2.09 -3.79 17.07
N LYS A 229 -1.54 -4.30 18.16
CA LYS A 229 -0.41 -5.21 18.11
C LYS A 229 -0.86 -6.66 18.06
N VAL A 230 -0.19 -7.45 17.22
CA VAL A 230 -0.42 -8.88 17.07
C VAL A 230 0.92 -9.61 17.21
N VAL A 231 0.92 -10.71 17.96
CA VAL A 231 2.09 -11.57 18.14
C VAL A 231 2.43 -12.28 16.83
N VAL A 232 3.71 -12.33 16.51
CA VAL A 232 4.25 -13.12 15.40
C VAL A 232 4.90 -14.36 15.97
N GLU A 233 4.36 -15.52 15.59
CA GLU A 233 4.85 -16.84 16.00
C GLU A 233 5.64 -17.47 14.86
N LEU A 234 6.70 -18.21 15.17
CA LEU A 234 7.48 -18.99 14.20
C LEU A 234 7.72 -20.40 14.73
N ASP A 235 7.37 -21.41 13.92
CA ASP A 235 7.76 -22.79 14.18
C ASP A 235 9.26 -22.99 13.92
N ILE A 236 10.00 -23.35 14.96
CA ILE A 236 11.41 -23.74 14.86
C ILE A 236 11.48 -25.27 14.95
N PRO A 237 11.83 -25.98 13.85
CA PRO A 237 11.87 -27.43 13.82
C PRO A 237 12.70 -28.06 14.94
N GLU A 238 13.79 -27.40 15.35
CA GLU A 238 14.68 -27.84 16.42
C GLU A 238 14.04 -27.77 17.81
N LEU A 239 13.04 -26.91 18.01
CA LEU A 239 12.32 -26.76 19.28
C LEU A 239 11.06 -27.63 19.36
N GLY A 240 10.44 -27.93 18.22
CA GLY A 240 9.22 -28.76 18.14
C GLY A 240 7.93 -28.05 18.59
N PHE A 241 7.97 -26.72 18.76
CA PHE A 241 6.81 -25.87 19.03
C PHE A 241 7.05 -24.44 18.50
N ALA A 242 5.98 -23.70 18.29
CA ALA A 242 6.03 -22.31 17.85
C ALA A 242 6.54 -21.39 18.98
N ILE A 243 7.40 -20.44 18.64
CA ILE A 243 7.86 -19.40 19.57
C ILE A 243 7.40 -18.01 19.14
N ASP A 244 7.13 -17.16 20.12
CA ASP A 244 6.86 -15.74 19.91
C ASP A 244 8.17 -15.02 19.56
N ILE A 245 8.27 -14.48 18.35
CA ILE A 245 9.47 -13.75 17.89
C ILE A 245 9.31 -12.24 17.99
N GLY A 246 8.12 -11.75 18.32
CA GLY A 246 7.84 -10.33 18.53
C GLY A 246 6.38 -9.99 18.27
N GLU A 247 6.13 -8.68 18.17
CA GLU A 247 4.81 -8.12 17.87
C GLU A 247 4.92 -7.15 16.69
N VAL A 248 3.86 -7.10 15.88
CA VAL A 248 3.71 -6.14 14.80
C VAL A 248 2.42 -5.35 14.99
N GLU A 249 2.49 -4.03 14.78
CA GLU A 249 1.29 -3.20 14.67
C GLU A 249 0.67 -3.41 13.29
N LEU A 250 -0.61 -3.76 13.27
CA LEU A 250 -1.38 -4.00 12.05
C LEU A 250 -2.67 -3.19 12.07
N THR A 251 -3.08 -2.73 10.89
CA THR A 251 -4.44 -2.29 10.62
C THR A 251 -5.14 -3.35 9.79
N GLU A 252 -6.24 -3.89 10.30
CA GLU A 252 -7.14 -4.83 9.62
C GLU A 252 -8.47 -4.13 9.31
N CYS A 253 -8.95 -4.29 8.08
CA CYS A 253 -10.24 -3.79 7.62
C CYS A 253 -11.04 -4.90 6.95
N GLU A 254 -12.25 -5.11 7.44
CA GLU A 254 -13.24 -6.00 6.84
C GLU A 254 -14.44 -5.19 6.35
N THR A 255 -14.73 -5.27 5.06
CA THR A 255 -15.93 -4.65 4.49
C THR A 255 -17.06 -5.65 4.37
N VAL A 256 -18.29 -5.17 4.59
CA VAL A 256 -19.53 -5.90 4.28
C VAL A 256 -20.08 -5.31 3.00
N ASN A 257 -20.31 -6.14 2.00
CA ASN A 257 -20.72 -5.74 0.65
C ASN A 257 -22.03 -6.41 0.28
N GLN A 258 -22.94 -5.67 -0.35
CA GLN A 258 -24.20 -6.24 -0.82
C GLN A 258 -23.91 -7.31 -1.88
N PHE A 259 -24.59 -8.45 -1.77
CA PHE A 259 -24.60 -9.47 -2.80
C PHE A 259 -26.00 -10.06 -2.94
N THR A 260 -26.34 -10.43 -4.17
CA THR A 260 -27.61 -11.08 -4.52
C THR A 260 -27.40 -12.58 -4.53
N GLY A 261 -28.14 -13.32 -3.68
CA GLY A 261 -28.07 -14.78 -3.63
C GLY A 261 -28.29 -15.44 -5.00
N SER A 262 -27.88 -16.71 -5.11
CA SER A 262 -27.99 -17.49 -6.34
C SER A 262 -29.14 -18.51 -6.26
N LYS A 263 -29.29 -19.37 -7.28
CA LYS A 263 -30.23 -20.50 -7.20
C LYS A 263 -29.83 -21.55 -6.16
N THR A 264 -28.56 -21.57 -5.75
CA THR A 264 -27.98 -22.57 -4.83
C THR A 264 -27.54 -21.98 -3.49
N GLU A 265 -27.35 -20.67 -3.40
CA GLU A 265 -26.95 -19.99 -2.17
C GLU A 265 -28.00 -18.94 -1.76
N PRO A 266 -28.46 -18.96 -0.49
CA PRO A 266 -29.30 -17.89 0.05
C PRO A 266 -28.64 -16.52 -0.11
N PRO A 267 -29.43 -15.44 -0.23
CA PRO A 267 -28.88 -14.08 -0.19
C PRO A 267 -28.08 -13.84 1.08
N GLN A 268 -26.83 -13.48 0.92
CA GLN A 268 -25.88 -13.18 1.98
C GLN A 268 -25.04 -11.97 1.57
N PHE A 269 -24.46 -11.28 2.55
CA PHE A 269 -23.41 -10.30 2.27
C PHE A 269 -22.14 -10.99 1.77
N THR A 270 -21.41 -10.29 0.92
CA THR A 270 -20.02 -10.63 0.59
C THR A 270 -19.07 -9.76 1.40
N ARG A 271 -17.77 -10.01 1.29
CA ARG A 271 -16.77 -9.24 2.04
C ARG A 271 -15.53 -8.93 1.23
N GLY A 272 -14.90 -7.82 1.59
CA GLY A 272 -13.56 -7.44 1.18
C GLY A 272 -12.63 -7.43 2.38
N TYR A 273 -11.33 -7.61 2.14
CA TYR A 273 -10.34 -7.70 3.20
C TYR A 273 -9.10 -6.84 2.90
N GLY A 274 -8.61 -6.14 3.92
CA GLY A 274 -7.38 -5.37 3.86
C GLY A 274 -6.57 -5.50 5.14
N LEU A 275 -5.26 -5.71 5.00
CA LEU A 275 -4.34 -5.87 6.13
C LEU A 275 -3.01 -5.21 5.79
N VAL A 276 -2.54 -4.29 6.64
CA VAL A 276 -1.33 -3.50 6.40
C VAL A 276 -0.60 -3.19 7.70
N PHE A 277 0.70 -2.88 7.61
CA PHE A 277 1.51 -2.48 8.76
C PHE A 277 1.15 -1.09 9.30
N GLY A 278 1.27 -0.98 10.62
CA GLY A 278 1.08 0.24 11.39
C GLY A 278 -0.34 0.80 11.31
N GLN A 279 -0.52 2.02 11.81
CA GLN A 279 -1.72 2.83 11.64
C GLN A 279 -1.89 3.33 10.18
N SER A 280 -2.44 2.49 9.29
CA SER A 280 -2.58 2.77 7.85
C SER A 280 -4.02 2.51 7.35
N GLU A 281 -4.99 3.14 8.02
CA GLU A 281 -6.44 2.95 7.82
C GLU A 281 -6.89 3.10 6.38
N ARG A 282 -6.52 4.22 5.75
CA ARG A 282 -6.92 4.55 4.38
C ARG A 282 -6.46 3.49 3.38
N LYS A 283 -5.23 2.99 3.52
CA LYS A 283 -4.72 1.89 2.69
C LYS A 283 -5.51 0.60 2.92
N SER A 284 -5.75 0.23 4.18
CA SER A 284 -6.49 -1.00 4.51
C SER A 284 -7.92 -1.00 3.96
N ILE A 285 -8.64 0.13 4.07
CA ILE A 285 -10.00 0.28 3.54
C ILE A 285 -9.98 0.21 2.02
N ALA A 286 -9.07 0.93 1.37
CA ALA A 286 -8.96 0.91 -0.08
C ALA A 286 -8.64 -0.50 -0.60
N MET A 287 -7.73 -1.21 0.07
CA MET A 287 -7.40 -2.61 -0.23
C MET A 287 -8.62 -3.52 -0.10
N ALA A 288 -9.42 -3.41 0.96
CA ALA A 288 -10.64 -4.21 1.13
C ALA A 288 -11.67 -3.97 0.00
N LEU A 289 -11.84 -2.71 -0.40
CA LEU A 289 -12.75 -2.35 -1.49
C LEU A 289 -12.28 -2.90 -2.84
N VAL A 290 -10.98 -2.83 -3.13
CA VAL A 290 -10.39 -3.32 -4.38
C VAL A 290 -10.32 -4.86 -4.39
N ASP A 291 -9.99 -5.51 -3.28
CA ASP A 291 -10.10 -6.97 -3.12
C ASP A 291 -11.50 -7.43 -3.55
N ARG A 292 -12.54 -6.82 -2.97
CA ARG A 292 -13.92 -7.17 -3.32
C ARG A 292 -14.26 -6.92 -4.80
N ALA A 293 -13.75 -5.85 -5.40
CA ALA A 293 -14.01 -5.54 -6.81
C ALA A 293 -13.35 -6.57 -7.75
N LEU A 294 -12.14 -7.03 -7.43
CA LEU A 294 -11.41 -8.04 -8.18
C LEU A 294 -12.01 -9.45 -8.07
N ARG A 295 -12.95 -9.66 -7.14
CA ARG A 295 -13.65 -10.94 -6.93
C ARG A 295 -14.94 -11.07 -7.74
N TRP A 296 -15.21 -10.17 -8.67
CA TRP A 296 -16.47 -10.15 -9.42
C TRP A 296 -16.77 -11.49 -10.11
N GLU A 297 -15.76 -12.14 -10.71
CA GLU A 297 -15.93 -13.44 -11.39
C GLU A 297 -16.18 -14.57 -10.37
N GLU A 298 -15.44 -14.59 -9.26
CA GLU A 298 -15.63 -15.56 -8.15
C GLU A 298 -17.04 -15.49 -7.54
N LEU A 299 -17.65 -14.31 -7.61
CA LEU A 299 -18.97 -14.03 -7.06
C LEU A 299 -20.08 -14.12 -8.13
N GLY A 300 -19.74 -14.42 -9.38
CA GLY A 300 -20.72 -14.54 -10.47
C GLY A 300 -21.38 -13.20 -10.85
N GLU A 301 -20.68 -12.09 -10.61
CA GLU A 301 -21.10 -10.75 -11.05
C GLU A 301 -20.71 -10.52 -12.52
N ASP A 302 -21.30 -9.51 -13.17
CA ASP A 302 -20.90 -9.13 -14.52
C ASP A 302 -19.68 -8.20 -14.50
N ASN A 303 -18.78 -8.38 -15.47
CA ASN A 303 -17.75 -7.38 -15.75
C ASN A 303 -18.39 -6.19 -16.48
N VAL A 304 -18.44 -5.03 -15.82
CA VAL A 304 -19.02 -3.81 -16.40
C VAL A 304 -17.97 -2.93 -17.10
N GLY A 305 -16.75 -3.45 -17.31
CA GLY A 305 -15.63 -2.74 -17.91
C GLY A 305 -15.05 -1.65 -17.00
N ALA A 306 -15.27 -1.76 -15.68
CA ALA A 306 -14.70 -0.82 -14.73
C ALA A 306 -13.22 -1.14 -14.48
N PRO A 307 -12.32 -0.14 -14.40
CA PRO A 307 -10.91 -0.38 -14.11
C PRO A 307 -10.67 -1.17 -12.82
N ALA A 308 -11.49 -0.98 -11.78
CA ALA A 308 -11.36 -1.69 -10.51
C ALA A 308 -11.73 -3.19 -10.57
N GLN A 309 -12.40 -3.65 -11.64
CA GLN A 309 -12.66 -5.07 -11.92
C GLN A 309 -11.62 -5.69 -12.86
N ASP A 310 -10.79 -4.87 -13.52
CA ASP A 310 -9.76 -5.31 -14.44
C ASP A 310 -8.50 -5.69 -13.65
N GLU A 311 -8.34 -6.99 -13.43
CA GLU A 311 -7.28 -7.55 -12.61
C GLU A 311 -5.88 -7.21 -13.12
N GLU A 312 -5.65 -7.37 -14.43
CA GLU A 312 -4.36 -7.08 -15.04
C GLU A 312 -4.03 -5.59 -14.94
N PHE A 313 -5.02 -4.73 -15.21
CA PHE A 313 -4.85 -3.28 -15.09
C PHE A 313 -4.55 -2.85 -13.65
N VAL A 314 -5.29 -3.35 -12.66
CA VAL A 314 -5.06 -2.95 -11.27
C VAL A 314 -3.70 -3.44 -10.77
N LEU A 315 -3.39 -4.72 -10.94
CA LEU A 315 -2.22 -5.32 -10.30
C LEU A 315 -0.90 -4.95 -11.00
N SER A 316 -0.91 -4.73 -12.32
CA SER A 316 0.30 -4.35 -13.07
C SER A 316 0.69 -2.87 -12.89
N HIS A 317 -0.21 -2.04 -12.37
CA HIS A 317 0.02 -0.60 -12.17
C HIS A 317 0.00 -0.19 -10.70
N ALA A 318 -0.12 -1.16 -9.77
CA ALA A 318 -0.20 -0.89 -8.35
C ALA A 318 1.18 -0.63 -7.71
N ASP A 319 2.24 -1.38 -8.04
CA ASP A 319 3.54 -1.24 -7.36
C ASP A 319 4.27 0.05 -7.83
N ASN A 320 4.39 1.05 -6.95
CA ASN A 320 5.05 2.31 -7.31
C ASN A 320 6.53 2.17 -7.59
N ILE A 321 7.21 1.11 -7.17
CA ILE A 321 8.62 0.88 -7.52
C ILE A 321 8.74 0.58 -9.02
N GLN A 322 7.82 -0.24 -9.55
CA GLN A 322 7.76 -0.50 -10.98
C GLN A 322 7.34 0.76 -11.74
N ALA A 323 6.29 1.45 -11.27
CA ALA A 323 5.77 2.63 -11.93
C ALA A 323 6.77 3.79 -11.95
N THR A 324 7.41 4.10 -10.81
CA THR A 324 8.42 5.16 -10.72
C THR A 324 9.65 4.81 -11.53
N GLY A 325 10.16 3.58 -11.43
CA GLY A 325 11.33 3.15 -12.21
C GLY A 325 11.10 3.30 -13.71
N PHE A 326 9.92 2.88 -14.19
CA PHE A 326 9.54 3.02 -15.59
C PHE A 326 9.12 4.44 -15.99
N LEU A 327 8.65 5.30 -15.09
CA LEU A 327 8.43 6.71 -15.46
C LEU A 327 9.77 7.44 -15.54
N GLU A 328 10.62 7.27 -14.55
CA GLU A 328 11.87 8.00 -14.40
C GLU A 328 12.95 7.60 -15.40
N HIS A 329 12.88 6.38 -15.95
CA HIS A 329 13.87 5.94 -16.95
C HIS A 329 13.92 6.87 -18.14
N ILE A 330 12.86 7.62 -18.48
CA ILE A 330 12.86 8.57 -19.60
C ILE A 330 13.92 9.68 -19.45
N LYS A 331 14.44 9.90 -18.23
CA LYS A 331 15.58 10.80 -17.95
C LYS A 331 16.90 10.25 -18.52
N LEU A 332 16.98 8.94 -18.76
CA LEU A 332 18.16 8.29 -19.33
C LEU A 332 18.33 8.67 -20.81
N PRO A 333 19.53 8.50 -21.38
CA PRO A 333 19.78 8.86 -22.77
C PRO A 333 19.00 7.99 -23.76
N HIS A 334 17.99 8.57 -24.44
CA HIS A 334 17.22 7.95 -25.53
C HIS A 334 17.56 8.55 -26.91
N TYR A 335 18.74 9.15 -27.04
CA TYR A 335 19.09 9.91 -28.26
C TYR A 335 19.16 9.04 -29.51
N VAL A 336 19.44 7.74 -29.40
CA VAL A 336 19.48 6.84 -30.57
C VAL A 336 18.08 6.64 -31.14
N ASP A 337 17.13 6.19 -30.32
CA ASP A 337 15.74 5.97 -30.74
C ASP A 337 15.11 7.29 -31.22
N PHE A 338 15.38 8.39 -30.52
CA PHE A 338 14.92 9.71 -30.94
C PHE A 338 15.50 10.13 -32.31
N GLN A 339 16.75 9.79 -32.64
CA GLN A 339 17.28 10.07 -33.99
C GLN A 339 16.55 9.28 -35.07
N SER A 340 16.18 8.02 -34.81
CA SER A 340 15.39 7.21 -35.75
C SER A 340 14.01 7.81 -36.02
N GLU A 341 13.30 8.24 -34.97
CA GLU A 341 12.01 8.95 -35.11
C GLU A 341 12.18 10.29 -35.83
N LEU A 342 13.23 11.04 -35.51
CA LEU A 342 13.53 12.31 -36.15
C LEU A 342 13.80 12.16 -37.66
N GLU A 343 14.49 11.09 -38.06
CA GLU A 343 14.71 10.77 -39.47
C GLU A 343 13.40 10.45 -40.19
N LEU A 344 12.52 9.65 -39.57
CA LEU A 344 11.20 9.32 -40.11
C LEU A 344 10.36 10.58 -40.32
N VAL A 345 10.26 11.44 -39.30
CA VAL A 345 9.51 12.71 -39.38
C VAL A 345 10.08 13.61 -40.49
N ARG A 346 11.41 13.74 -40.59
CA ARG A 346 12.06 14.51 -41.67
C ARG A 346 11.73 13.96 -43.05
N LYS A 347 11.69 12.63 -43.21
CA LYS A 347 11.32 11.97 -44.47
C LYS A 347 9.87 12.22 -44.84
N LEU A 348 8.95 12.13 -43.88
CA LEU A 348 7.52 12.43 -44.09
C LEU A 348 7.30 13.89 -44.48
N ARG A 349 8.02 14.83 -43.83
CA ARG A 349 7.95 16.26 -44.17
C ARG A 349 8.42 16.55 -45.60
N ARG A 350 9.57 16.01 -46.02
CA ARG A 350 10.05 16.17 -47.41
C ARG A 350 9.02 15.71 -48.44
N LYS A 351 8.42 14.53 -48.22
CA LYS A 351 7.37 14.00 -49.11
C LYS A 351 6.12 14.88 -49.16
N ALA A 352 5.73 15.48 -48.04
CA ALA A 352 4.60 16.40 -47.99
C ALA A 352 4.91 17.71 -48.73
N GLU A 353 6.10 18.26 -48.54
CA GLU A 353 6.58 19.45 -49.24
C GLU A 353 6.67 19.23 -50.76
N GLU A 354 7.16 18.07 -51.20
CA GLU A 354 7.19 17.65 -52.61
C GLU A 354 5.76 17.62 -53.20
N ARG A 355 4.81 16.96 -52.53
CA ARG A 355 3.40 16.91 -52.97
C ARG A 355 2.75 18.29 -53.06
N MET A 356 2.95 19.14 -52.06
CA MET A 356 2.41 20.51 -52.07
C MET A 356 3.02 21.35 -53.20
N SER A 357 4.28 21.12 -53.54
CA SER A 357 4.91 21.79 -54.67
C SER A 357 4.37 21.30 -56.01
N GLU A 358 4.07 20.00 -56.15
CA GLU A 358 3.44 19.44 -57.35
C GLU A 358 2.01 19.98 -57.54
N GLU A 359 1.20 20.00 -56.48
CA GLU A 359 -0.17 20.55 -56.49
C GLU A 359 -0.23 22.06 -56.74
N ALA A 360 0.82 22.82 -56.40
CA ALA A 360 0.90 24.25 -56.68
C ALA A 360 1.41 24.58 -58.10
N MET A 361 1.96 23.59 -58.81
CA MET A 361 2.41 23.72 -60.20
C MET A 361 1.37 23.23 -61.23
N GLU A 362 0.42 22.39 -60.82
CA GLU A 362 -0.84 22.13 -61.54
C GLU A 362 -1.83 23.31 -61.40
#